data_AF-A0A670ZEB3-F1
#
_entry.id   AF-A0A670ZEB3-F1
#
_cell.length_a   1.000
_cell.length_b   1.000
_cell.length_c   1.000
_cell.angle_alpha   90.00
_cell.angle_beta   90.00
_cell.angle_gamma   90.00
#
_symmetry.space_group_name_H-M   'P 1'
#
loop_
_entity.id
_entity.type
_entity.pdbx_description
1 polymer ?
#
loop_
_entity_poly.entity_id
_entity_poly.type
_entity_poly.pdbx_seq_one_letter_code
_entity_poly.pdbx_strand_id
1 'polypeptide(L)'
;SGGIAKWRSFHFLKPPGPIDNTKIAVAKGSGHMQVKQGADYGQISEETWIYLSTLYGGGPEIAIRQNVAQVQEVESLHGEQKIEAETRAV
;
A
#
# COMPACT_ATOMS: atom_id res chain seq x y z
N SER A 1 -21.68 -37.37 30.98
CA SER A 1 -22.16 -37.12 29.60
C SER A 1 -22.70 -35.71 29.47
N GLY A 2 -22.18 -34.91 28.54
CA GLY A 2 -22.83 -33.67 28.07
C GLY A 2 -21.96 -32.40 28.05
N GLY A 3 -21.63 -31.93 26.82
CA GLY A 3 -21.11 -30.59 26.45
C GLY A 3 -19.64 -30.37 26.78
N ILE A 4 -18.73 -29.83 25.95
CA ILE A 4 -18.69 -28.87 24.83
C ILE A 4 -17.30 -29.12 24.17
N ALA A 5 -16.99 -29.01 22.88
CA ALA A 5 -17.48 -28.13 21.84
C ALA A 5 -17.57 -28.89 20.52
N LYS A 6 -18.59 -28.54 19.76
CA LYS A 6 -18.75 -28.90 18.36
C LYS A 6 -17.60 -28.21 17.61
N TRP A 7 -16.59 -28.96 17.16
CA TRP A 7 -15.58 -28.52 16.18
C TRP A 7 -16.28 -28.31 14.84
N ARG A 8 -17.25 -27.40 14.81
CA ARG A 8 -18.15 -27.22 13.69
C ARG A 8 -17.38 -26.44 12.66
N SER A 9 -16.85 -27.19 11.70
CA SER A 9 -16.53 -26.69 10.37
C SER A 9 -15.52 -25.55 10.42
N PHE A 10 -14.25 -25.92 10.44
CA PHE A 10 -13.28 -25.20 9.62
C PHE A 10 -13.88 -25.17 8.22
N HIS A 11 -14.63 -24.10 7.93
CA HIS A 11 -14.86 -23.67 6.58
C HIS A 11 -13.45 -23.43 6.06
N PHE A 12 -12.87 -24.47 5.46
CA PHE A 12 -11.70 -24.36 4.62
C PHE A 12 -12.13 -23.45 3.48
N LEU A 13 -11.95 -22.17 3.79
CA LEU A 13 -11.94 -20.99 2.97
C LEU A 13 -12.16 -21.36 1.52
N LYS A 14 -13.42 -21.31 1.08
CA LYS A 14 -13.70 -21.19 -0.34
C LYS A 14 -12.75 -20.07 -0.83
N PRO A 15 -11.95 -20.30 -1.88
CA PRO A 15 -10.99 -19.30 -2.33
C PRO A 15 -11.73 -17.96 -2.48
N PRO A 16 -11.12 -16.83 -2.09
CA PRO A 16 -11.78 -15.53 -1.91
C PRO A 16 -12.48 -14.98 -3.16
N GLY A 17 -12.41 -15.69 -4.28
CA GLY A 17 -12.90 -15.26 -5.56
C GLY A 17 -11.94 -14.25 -6.19
N PRO A 18 -12.29 -13.72 -7.37
CA PRO A 18 -11.53 -12.65 -8.00
C PRO A 18 -11.44 -11.41 -7.12
N ILE A 19 -10.36 -10.66 -7.26
CA ILE A 19 -10.16 -9.39 -6.55
C ILE A 19 -11.32 -8.44 -6.89
N ASP A 20 -11.97 -7.86 -5.88
CA ASP A 20 -13.05 -6.89 -6.05
C ASP A 20 -12.68 -5.55 -5.42
N ASN A 21 -12.30 -4.58 -6.25
CA ASN A 21 -11.94 -3.24 -5.83
C ASN A 21 -13.11 -2.24 -5.88
N THR A 22 -14.34 -2.67 -6.19
CA THR A 22 -15.49 -1.74 -6.39
C THR A 22 -15.79 -0.85 -5.19
N LYS A 23 -15.45 -1.29 -3.96
CA LYS A 23 -15.66 -0.52 -2.72
C LYS A 23 -14.66 0.62 -2.54
N ILE A 24 -13.46 0.46 -3.09
CA ILE A 24 -12.34 1.40 -2.93
C ILE A 24 -11.99 2.13 -4.23
N ALA A 25 -12.54 1.71 -5.36
CA ALA A 25 -12.19 2.24 -6.67
C ALA A 25 -13.36 3.00 -7.31
N VAL A 26 -13.05 4.09 -7.99
CA VAL A 26 -13.98 4.82 -8.84
C VAL A 26 -13.40 4.95 -10.24
N ALA A 27 -14.18 4.59 -11.24
CA ALA A 27 -13.83 4.79 -12.63
C ALA A 27 -14.02 6.26 -13.01
N LYS A 28 -12.98 6.91 -13.53
CA LYS A 28 -13.13 8.22 -14.18
C LYS A 28 -13.61 8.02 -15.62
N GLY A 29 -14.22 9.06 -16.19
CA GLY A 29 -14.72 9.03 -17.58
C GLY A 29 -13.67 8.71 -18.64
N SER A 30 -12.38 8.73 -18.29
CA SER A 30 -11.25 8.35 -19.14
C SER A 30 -10.89 6.85 -19.08
N GLY A 31 -11.63 6.03 -18.33
CA GLY A 31 -11.32 4.60 -18.14
C GLY A 31 -10.22 4.32 -17.10
N HIS A 32 -9.61 5.37 -16.54
CA HIS A 32 -8.67 5.23 -15.43
C HIS A 32 -9.40 5.02 -14.10
N MET A 33 -8.96 4.02 -13.33
CA MET A 33 -9.41 3.84 -11.95
C MET A 33 -8.62 4.74 -11.00
N GLN A 34 -9.33 5.32 -10.04
CA GLN A 34 -8.72 6.01 -8.91
C GLN A 34 -9.30 5.49 -7.60
N VAL A 35 -8.54 5.66 -6.52
CA VAL A 35 -9.05 5.32 -5.19
C VAL A 35 -10.12 6.33 -4.78
N LYS A 36 -11.22 5.85 -4.24
CA LYS A 36 -12.31 6.66 -3.70
C LYS A 36 -11.80 7.44 -2.48
N GLN A 37 -12.12 8.73 -2.41
CA GLN A 37 -11.75 9.57 -1.28
C GLN A 37 -12.36 9.02 0.01
N GLY A 38 -11.51 8.83 1.04
CA GLY A 38 -11.93 8.27 2.33
C GLY A 38 -12.16 6.76 2.34
N ALA A 39 -11.78 6.04 1.29
CA ALA A 39 -11.74 4.58 1.32
C ALA A 39 -10.66 4.10 2.31
N ASP A 40 -10.93 2.98 2.97
CA ASP A 40 -9.94 2.26 3.78
C ASP A 40 -9.22 1.26 2.88
N TYR A 41 -7.94 1.54 2.59
CA TYR A 41 -7.10 0.73 1.71
C TYR A 41 -5.65 0.75 2.18
N GLY A 42 -4.96 -0.38 1.95
CA GLY A 42 -3.50 -0.48 2.10
C GLY A 42 -2.82 -0.38 0.74
N GLN A 43 -1.64 0.24 0.71
CA GLN A 43 -0.77 0.18 -0.47
C GLN A 43 0.03 -1.12 -0.44
N ILE A 44 0.14 -1.78 -1.59
CA ILE A 44 1.00 -2.95 -1.78
C ILE A 44 1.98 -2.68 -2.92
N SER A 45 3.09 -3.42 -2.95
CA SER A 45 4.03 -3.35 -4.06
C SER A 45 3.43 -3.90 -5.35
N GLU A 46 3.99 -3.48 -6.49
CA GLU A 46 3.63 -4.01 -7.79
C GLU A 46 3.82 -5.54 -7.87
N GLU A 47 4.93 -6.05 -7.32
CA GLU A 47 5.18 -7.50 -7.25
C GLU A 47 4.08 -8.24 -6.48
N THR A 48 3.64 -7.69 -5.34
CA THR A 48 2.55 -8.27 -4.54
C THR A 48 1.24 -8.24 -5.32
N TRP A 49 0.96 -7.15 -6.04
CA TRP A 49 -0.21 -7.04 -6.89
C TRP A 49 -0.20 -8.10 -7.99
N ILE A 50 0.90 -8.24 -8.73
CA ILE A 50 1.07 -9.23 -9.81
C ILE A 50 0.85 -10.65 -9.27
N TYR A 51 1.41 -10.97 -8.10
CA TYR A 51 1.22 -12.26 -7.45
C TYR A 51 -0.27 -12.53 -7.16
N LEU A 52 -0.95 -11.58 -6.52
CA LEU A 52 -2.37 -11.72 -6.17
C LEU A 52 -3.28 -11.77 -7.41
N SER A 53 -3.02 -10.94 -8.42
CA SER A 53 -3.80 -10.91 -9.66
C SER A 53 -3.61 -12.18 -10.48
N THR A 54 -2.43 -12.79 -10.44
CA THR A 54 -2.16 -14.08 -11.12
C THR A 54 -2.91 -15.24 -10.45
N LEU A 55 -3.00 -15.23 -9.11
CA LEU A 55 -3.66 -16.28 -8.35
C LEU A 55 -5.19 -16.20 -8.37
N TYR A 56 -5.72 -14.98 -8.23
CA TYR A 56 -7.16 -14.78 -8.02
C TYR A 56 -7.86 -14.15 -9.24
N GLY A 57 -7.12 -13.45 -10.11
CA GLY A 57 -7.69 -12.66 -11.20
C GLY A 57 -8.58 -11.52 -10.69
N GLY A 58 -9.34 -10.91 -11.60
CA GLY A 58 -10.40 -9.95 -11.25
C GLY A 58 -10.04 -8.48 -11.44
N GLY A 59 -10.53 -7.67 -10.51
CA GLY A 59 -10.87 -6.25 -10.60
C GLY A 59 -9.80 -5.31 -11.14
N PRO A 60 -10.19 -4.08 -11.47
CA PRO A 60 -9.34 -3.20 -12.25
C PRO A 60 -8.14 -2.75 -11.42
N GLU A 61 -6.99 -2.68 -12.10
CA GLU A 61 -5.74 -2.21 -11.51
C GLU A 61 -5.85 -0.74 -11.11
N ILE A 62 -5.41 -0.42 -9.89
CA ILE A 62 -5.35 0.95 -9.37
C ILE A 62 -3.90 1.25 -9.04
N ALA A 63 -3.14 1.72 -10.03
CA ALA A 63 -1.76 2.15 -9.81
C ALA A 63 -1.74 3.51 -9.08
N ILE A 64 -1.40 3.51 -7.79
CA ILE A 64 -1.19 4.74 -7.02
C ILE A 64 0.22 5.24 -7.31
N ARG A 65 0.35 6.08 -8.35
CA ARG A 65 1.60 6.78 -8.65
C ARG A 65 1.73 7.94 -7.67
N GLN A 66 2.67 7.85 -6.73
CA GLN A 66 3.07 9.01 -5.95
C GLN A 66 3.64 10.05 -6.92
N ASN A 67 2.92 11.15 -7.12
CA ASN A 67 3.49 12.30 -7.82
C ASN A 67 4.46 12.97 -6.85
N VAL A 68 5.73 12.56 -6.87
CA VAL A 68 6.78 13.35 -6.24
C VAL A 68 6.90 14.61 -7.08
N ALA A 69 6.34 15.72 -6.60
CA ALA A 69 6.57 17.02 -7.20
C ALA A 69 8.09 17.19 -7.32
N GLN A 70 8.57 17.25 -8.56
CA GLN A 70 9.93 17.59 -8.92
C GLN A 70 10.39 18.81 -8.09
N VAL A 71 11.26 18.58 -7.10
CA VAL A 71 11.86 19.64 -6.31
C VAL A 71 12.89 20.31 -7.20
N GLN A 72 12.48 21.40 -7.85
CA GLN A 72 13.35 22.28 -8.62
C GLN A 72 13.68 23.49 -7.74
N GLU A 73 14.66 23.40 -6.84
CA GLU A 73 15.29 24.59 -6.23
C GLU A 73 16.68 24.23 -5.63
N VAL A 74 17.77 24.42 -6.37
CA VAL A 74 18.73 25.56 -6.35
C VAL A 74 20.06 25.15 -5.69
N GLU A 75 21.10 25.15 -6.52
CA GLU A 75 22.50 25.33 -6.12
C GLU A 75 22.66 26.56 -5.21
N SER A 76 23.00 26.36 -3.94
CA SER A 76 23.65 27.27 -2.97
C SER A 76 23.20 26.79 -1.58
N LEU A 77 24.03 26.20 -0.71
CA LEU A 77 25.16 26.83 -0.05
C LEU A 77 26.05 25.71 0.52
N HIS A 78 27.21 25.48 -0.10
CA HIS A 78 28.34 24.76 0.51
C HIS A 78 28.94 25.65 1.62
N GLY A 79 28.31 25.64 2.79
CA GLY A 79 28.79 26.34 3.98
C GLY A 79 29.11 25.35 5.09
N GLU A 80 30.14 24.52 4.91
CA GLU A 80 30.75 23.79 6.02
C GLU A 80 31.41 24.79 6.98
N GLN A 81 30.78 25.07 8.12
CA GLN A 81 31.48 25.58 9.30
C GLN A 81 31.29 24.57 10.44
N LYS A 82 32.27 23.68 10.56
CA LYS A 82 32.41 22.73 11.66
C LYS A 82 33.08 23.46 12.82
N ILE A 83 32.27 23.90 13.79
CA ILE A 83 32.76 24.41 15.08
C ILE A 83 33.20 23.23 15.96
N GLU A 84 34.46 23.29 16.36
CA GLU A 84 35.20 22.40 17.25
C GLU A 84 34.70 22.52 18.70
N ALA A 85 34.64 21.39 19.41
CA ALA A 85 34.61 21.40 20.88
C ALA A 85 35.42 20.20 21.40
N GLU A 86 36.64 20.52 21.86
CA GLU A 86 37.50 19.67 22.67
C GLU A 86 36.76 19.20 23.94
N THR A 87 36.98 17.95 24.37
CA THR A 87 36.67 17.53 25.75
C THR A 87 37.91 16.93 26.37
N ARG A 88 38.50 17.71 27.27
CA ARG A 88 39.58 17.34 28.18
C ARG A 88 39.01 16.40 29.25
N ALA A 89 39.55 15.19 29.35
CA ALA A 89 39.43 14.37 30.56
C ALA A 89 40.72 14.55 31.38
N VAL A 90 40.50 14.65 32.70
CA VAL A 90 41.44 14.97 33.79
C VAL A 90 42.54 13.92 33.97
#